data_AF-A0A2R7L4E4-F1
#
_entry.id   AF-A0A2R7L4E4-F1
#
_cell.length_a   1.000
_cell.length_b   1.000
_cell.length_c   1.000
_cell.angle_alpha   90.00
_cell.angle_beta   90.00
_cell.angle_gamma   90.00
#
_symmetry.space_group_name_H-M   'P 1'
#
loop_
_entity.id
_entity.type
_entity.pdbx_description
1 polymer ?
#
loop_
_entity_poly.entity_id
_entity_poly.type
_entity_poly.pdbx_seq_one_letter_code
_entity_poly.pdbx_strand_id
1 'polypeptide(L)'
;MSRNGALFAACLLLCAPLSSALAQTPPASKPVSEKERSDFRAGLASSAGGQTFALVIKHYPEEFRAFETELLSDLLNGRVDMAGVQTRTFNFMMSIRTRMAPNVRRAPTPKLVAFGEAQLSLMKTLLPIAPRVCYEYAELGGPTPEAAQGAPRTIDPYLNAQNAVQFDVAIAGETSPTPHDSPNGEDFSTAFAEFSRRKGDADWLKAMSIGAPRTQTDSQRCAAAIVWIESILSQPPERAARLLAG
;
A
#
# COMPACT_ATOMS: atom_id res chain seq x y z
N MET A 1 20.01 -40.74 32.77
CA MET A 1 20.93 -41.44 33.69
C MET A 1 22.34 -40.95 33.41
N SER A 2 23.08 -40.62 34.49
CA SER A 2 24.49 -40.14 34.58
C SER A 2 24.82 -38.82 33.86
N ARG A 3 25.17 -37.68 34.47
CA ARG A 3 25.97 -37.33 35.68
C ARG A 3 27.43 -37.80 35.62
N ASN A 4 28.34 -36.81 35.51
CA ASN A 4 29.70 -36.64 36.06
C ASN A 4 30.16 -35.21 35.62
N GLY A 5 30.49 -34.22 36.46
CA GLY A 5 31.45 -34.19 37.56
C GLY A 5 32.65 -33.36 37.09
N ALA A 6 32.62 -32.02 37.21
CA ALA A 6 33.32 -31.19 38.20
C ALA A 6 34.86 -31.15 38.03
N LEU A 7 35.46 -29.94 37.91
CA LEU A 7 36.38 -29.35 38.91
C LEU A 7 37.21 -28.15 38.39
N PHE A 8 37.31 -27.18 39.30
CA PHE A 8 38.39 -26.24 39.63
C PHE A 8 38.71 -24.99 38.81
N ALA A 9 38.83 -23.93 39.59
CA ALA A 9 39.14 -22.53 39.31
C ALA A 9 40.61 -22.28 39.01
N ALA A 10 40.88 -21.17 38.31
CA ALA A 10 42.12 -20.41 38.48
C ALA A 10 41.86 -18.92 38.21
N CYS A 11 42.09 -18.10 39.23
CA CYS A 11 42.25 -16.66 39.13
C CYS A 11 43.45 -16.33 38.24
N LEU A 12 43.25 -15.46 37.24
CA LEU A 12 44.31 -14.62 36.70
C LEU A 12 43.77 -13.20 36.52
N LEU A 13 44.09 -12.36 37.51
CA LEU A 13 44.06 -10.90 37.45
C LEU A 13 45.24 -10.44 36.59
N LEU A 14 44.97 -9.91 35.40
CA LEU A 14 45.95 -9.14 34.63
C LEU A 14 45.29 -7.89 34.02
N CYS A 15 45.68 -6.75 34.61
CA CYS A 15 45.62 -5.37 34.15
C CYS A 15 44.87 -5.06 32.85
N ALA A 16 43.65 -4.52 32.96
CA ALA A 16 43.04 -3.75 31.89
C ALA A 16 43.69 -2.36 31.83
N PRO A 17 44.18 -1.88 30.67
CA PRO A 17 44.49 -0.47 30.52
C PRO A 17 43.21 0.33 30.70
N LEU A 18 43.22 1.27 31.65
CA LEU A 18 42.24 2.33 31.77
C LEU A 18 42.25 3.13 30.46
N SER A 19 41.46 2.68 29.49
CA SER A 19 41.04 3.51 28.38
C SER A 19 40.14 4.57 29.01
N SER A 20 40.73 5.72 29.32
CA SER A 20 40.00 6.96 29.56
C SER A 20 39.23 7.28 28.28
N ALA A 21 38.07 6.64 28.11
CA ALA A 21 37.05 7.08 27.19
C ALA A 21 36.66 8.49 27.65
N LEU A 22 37.28 9.50 27.04
CA LEU A 22 36.75 10.85 27.08
C LEU A 22 35.30 10.71 26.65
N ALA A 23 34.38 10.91 27.60
CA ALA A 23 32.95 11.03 27.33
C ALA A 23 32.79 12.28 26.45
N GLN A 24 33.01 12.11 25.15
CA GLN A 24 32.63 13.09 24.15
C GLN A 24 31.13 13.21 24.29
N THR A 25 30.70 14.32 24.89
CA THR A 25 29.29 14.69 24.91
C THR A 25 28.82 14.63 23.47
N PRO A 26 27.81 13.79 23.14
CA PRO A 26 27.35 13.71 21.77
C PRO A 26 27.04 15.12 21.29
N PRO A 27 27.44 15.49 20.06
CA PRO A 27 27.16 16.82 19.53
C PRO A 27 25.67 17.11 19.69
N ALA A 28 25.34 18.31 20.17
CA ALA A 28 23.97 18.72 20.41
C ALA A 28 23.16 18.53 19.12
N SER A 29 22.00 17.87 19.23
CA SER A 29 21.14 17.62 18.06
C SER A 29 20.71 18.95 17.45
N LYS A 30 20.86 19.11 16.14
CA LYS A 30 20.31 20.28 15.45
C LYS A 30 18.77 20.25 15.54
N PRO A 31 18.12 21.31 16.07
CA PRO A 31 16.66 21.37 16.11
C PRO A 31 16.10 21.58 14.69
N VAL A 32 14.94 20.96 14.41
CA VAL A 32 14.24 21.11 13.14
C VAL A 32 13.50 22.46 13.11
N SER A 33 13.86 23.32 12.16
CA SER A 33 13.25 24.63 11.90
C SER A 33 11.98 24.54 11.05
N GLU A 34 11.12 25.57 11.09
CA GLU A 34 9.94 25.62 10.21
C GLU A 34 10.31 25.71 8.72
N LYS A 35 11.46 26.33 8.41
CA LYS A 35 11.95 26.37 7.02
C LYS A 35 12.20 24.95 6.50
N GLU A 36 12.89 24.11 7.27
CA GLU A 36 13.17 22.72 6.88
C GLU A 36 11.89 21.90 6.73
N ARG A 37 10.89 22.10 7.60
CA ARG A 37 9.57 21.48 7.47
C ARG A 37 8.85 21.93 6.21
N SER A 38 8.81 23.23 5.95
CA SER A 38 8.18 23.79 4.76
C SER A 38 8.83 23.26 3.47
N ASP A 39 10.16 23.23 3.41
CA ASP A 39 10.90 22.69 2.26
C ASP A 39 10.61 21.19 2.06
N PHE A 40 10.56 20.41 3.15
CA PHE A 40 10.22 18.99 3.11
C PHE A 40 8.80 18.75 2.59
N ARG A 41 7.81 19.47 3.12
CA ARG A 41 6.41 19.37 2.67
C ARG A 41 6.25 19.80 1.21
N ALA A 42 6.96 20.84 0.77
CA ALA A 42 6.98 21.25 -0.63
C ALA A 42 7.57 20.14 -1.54
N GLY A 43 8.65 19.49 -1.09
CA GLY A 43 9.23 18.32 -1.74
C GLY A 43 8.22 17.18 -1.88
N LEU A 44 7.51 16.82 -0.81
CA LEU A 44 6.46 15.81 -0.84
C LEU A 44 5.31 16.19 -1.77
N ALA A 45 4.85 17.43 -1.73
CA ALA A 45 3.78 17.92 -2.61
C ALA A 45 4.16 17.86 -4.10
N SER A 46 5.43 18.08 -4.42
CA SER A 46 5.96 17.96 -5.78
C SER A 46 6.28 16.52 -6.22
N SER A 47 6.28 15.57 -5.30
CA SER A 47 6.56 14.16 -5.59
C SER A 47 5.38 13.50 -6.31
N ALA A 48 5.63 12.36 -6.95
CA ALA A 48 4.58 11.57 -7.58
C ALA A 48 3.41 11.27 -6.60
N GLY A 49 3.72 11.03 -5.32
CA GLY A 49 2.73 10.74 -4.27
C GLY A 49 2.11 11.96 -3.58
N GLY A 50 2.32 13.18 -4.10
CA GLY A 50 1.96 14.43 -3.40
C GLY A 50 0.49 14.52 -2.96
N GLN A 51 -0.45 14.01 -3.77
CA GLN A 51 -1.87 13.98 -3.41
C GLN A 51 -2.14 13.07 -2.20
N THR A 52 -1.54 11.88 -2.17
CA THR A 52 -1.68 10.95 -1.05
C THR A 52 -1.06 11.53 0.23
N PHE A 53 0.08 12.23 0.13
CA PHE A 53 0.65 12.94 1.28
C PHE A 53 -0.27 14.04 1.80
N ALA A 54 -0.90 14.82 0.93
CA ALA A 54 -1.87 15.84 1.34
C ALA A 54 -3.04 15.23 2.13
N LEU A 55 -3.53 14.05 1.71
CA LEU A 55 -4.56 13.31 2.44
C LEU A 55 -4.06 12.81 3.80
N VAL A 56 -2.85 12.27 3.89
CA VAL A 56 -2.25 11.85 5.18
C VAL A 56 -2.08 13.02 6.13
N ILE A 57 -1.57 14.16 5.65
CA ILE A 57 -1.41 15.38 6.47
C ILE A 57 -2.75 15.86 6.98
N LYS A 58 -3.80 15.80 6.15
CA LYS A 58 -5.16 16.22 6.52
C LYS A 58 -5.79 15.29 7.56
N HIS A 59 -5.64 13.97 7.41
CA HIS A 59 -6.36 12.98 8.22
C HIS A 59 -5.57 12.44 9.42
N TYR A 60 -4.23 12.47 9.36
CA TYR A 60 -3.33 12.04 10.43
C TYR A 60 -2.26 13.11 10.76
N PRO A 61 -2.66 14.35 11.10
CA PRO A 61 -1.74 15.48 11.22
C PRO A 61 -0.68 15.30 12.31
N GLU A 62 -1.05 14.73 13.46
CA GLU A 62 -0.13 14.53 14.58
C GLU A 62 0.87 13.39 14.31
N GLU A 63 0.42 12.31 13.66
CA GLU A 63 1.28 11.19 13.26
C GLU A 63 2.28 11.63 12.18
N PHE A 64 1.83 12.40 11.20
CA PHE A 64 2.70 13.01 10.20
C PHE A 64 3.70 13.99 10.83
N ARG A 65 3.27 14.83 11.79
CA ARG A 65 4.16 15.78 12.48
C ARG A 65 5.24 15.05 13.27
N ALA A 66 4.91 13.95 13.95
CA ALA A 66 5.88 13.12 14.66
C ALA A 66 6.91 12.52 13.69
N PHE A 67 6.42 11.89 12.62
CA PHE A 67 7.26 11.34 11.55
C PHE A 67 8.19 12.39 10.92
N GLU A 68 7.65 13.54 10.52
CA GLU A 68 8.41 14.64 9.92
C GLU A 68 9.52 15.13 10.87
N THR A 69 9.20 15.26 12.15
CA THR A 69 10.17 15.73 13.16
C THR A 69 11.33 14.74 13.32
N GLU A 70 11.03 13.46 13.47
CA GLU A 70 12.04 12.42 13.64
C GLU A 70 12.92 12.30 12.38
N LEU A 71 12.29 12.26 11.21
CA LEU A 71 12.98 12.08 9.93
C LEU A 71 13.93 13.25 9.64
N LEU A 72 13.46 14.50 9.79
CA LEU A 72 14.29 15.68 9.56
C LEU A 72 15.41 15.79 10.60
N SER A 73 15.13 15.48 11.86
CA SER A 73 16.17 15.44 12.90
C SER A 73 17.27 14.44 12.52
N ASP A 74 16.92 13.23 12.12
CA ASP A 74 17.91 12.22 11.74
C ASP A 74 18.69 12.61 10.48
N LEU A 75 18.04 13.24 9.50
CA LEU A 75 18.70 13.74 8.29
C LEU A 75 19.72 14.85 8.62
N LEU A 76 19.32 15.85 9.42
CA LEU A 76 20.17 17.00 9.77
C LEU A 76 21.36 16.63 10.64
N ASN A 77 21.24 15.54 11.40
CA ASN A 77 22.29 15.00 12.25
C ASN A 77 23.08 13.87 11.56
N GLY A 78 22.87 13.64 10.26
CA GLY A 78 23.63 12.67 9.46
C GLY A 78 23.41 11.20 9.84
N ARG A 79 22.30 10.90 10.54
CA ARG A 79 21.93 9.53 10.94
C ARG A 79 21.25 8.76 9.80
N VAL A 80 20.68 9.49 8.84
CA VAL A 80 20.15 8.94 7.59
C VAL A 80 20.62 9.79 6.41
N ASP A 81 20.81 9.13 5.27
CA ASP A 81 21.01 9.77 3.98
C ASP A 81 19.68 9.87 3.20
N MET A 82 19.73 10.32 1.95
CA MET A 82 18.53 10.44 1.11
C MET A 82 17.87 9.09 0.79
N ALA A 83 18.63 8.01 0.71
CA ALA A 83 18.07 6.67 0.52
C ALA A 83 17.32 6.20 1.78
N GLY A 84 17.87 6.49 2.95
CA GLY A 84 17.21 6.30 4.25
C GLY A 84 15.93 7.13 4.37
N VAL A 85 15.95 8.37 3.88
CA VAL A 85 14.75 9.24 3.83
C VAL A 85 13.64 8.64 2.97
N GLN A 86 13.97 8.17 1.77
CA GLN A 86 13.01 7.51 0.88
C GLN A 86 12.44 6.24 1.53
N THR A 87 13.30 5.41 2.13
CA THR A 87 12.90 4.15 2.78
C THR A 87 11.96 4.41 3.96
N ARG A 88 12.30 5.35 4.85
CA ARG A 88 11.45 5.69 6.01
C ARG A 88 10.12 6.31 5.57
N THR A 89 10.15 7.16 4.55
CA THR A 89 8.93 7.74 3.95
C THR A 89 8.03 6.68 3.35
N PHE A 90 8.59 5.71 2.62
CA PHE A 90 7.85 4.56 2.11
C PHE A 90 7.22 3.73 3.24
N ASN A 91 8.00 3.40 4.27
CA ASN A 91 7.52 2.61 5.41
C ASN A 91 6.39 3.32 6.17
N PHE A 92 6.51 4.63 6.38
CA PHE A 92 5.45 5.44 6.98
C PHE A 92 4.16 5.40 6.14
N MET A 93 4.26 5.60 4.82
CA MET A 93 3.06 5.52 3.96
C MET A 93 2.46 4.12 3.92
N MET A 94 3.28 3.08 3.92
CA MET A 94 2.83 1.69 3.95
C MET A 94 2.17 1.31 5.28
N SER A 95 2.62 1.84 6.42
CA SER A 95 1.98 1.58 7.72
C SER A 95 0.57 2.20 7.76
N ILE A 96 0.41 3.43 7.27
CA ILE A 96 -0.90 4.08 7.14
C ILE A 96 -1.80 3.25 6.22
N ARG A 97 -1.32 2.90 5.01
CA ARG A 97 -2.10 2.12 4.03
C ARG A 97 -2.55 0.77 4.60
N THR A 98 -1.65 0.04 5.26
CA THR A 98 -1.94 -1.28 5.83
C THR A 98 -3.03 -1.19 6.90
N ARG A 99 -2.95 -0.18 7.77
CA ARG A 99 -3.96 0.05 8.81
C ARG A 99 -5.33 0.43 8.23
N MET A 100 -5.34 1.19 7.14
CA MET A 100 -6.55 1.69 6.50
C MET A 100 -7.21 0.69 5.54
N ALA A 101 -6.46 -0.27 5.00
CA ALA A 101 -6.96 -1.21 4.00
C ALA A 101 -8.28 -1.92 4.40
N PRO A 102 -8.46 -2.39 5.65
CA PRO A 102 -9.73 -2.99 6.07
C PRO A 102 -10.93 -2.03 6.03
N ASN A 103 -10.69 -0.71 6.12
CA ASN A 103 -11.76 0.28 6.11
C ASN A 103 -12.35 0.52 4.72
N VAL A 104 -11.63 0.20 3.64
CA VAL A 104 -12.17 0.30 2.26
C VAL A 104 -13.49 -0.47 2.15
N ARG A 105 -13.51 -1.72 2.63
CA ARG A 105 -14.69 -2.61 2.60
C ARG A 105 -15.87 -2.10 3.41
N ARG A 106 -15.66 -1.14 4.29
CA ARG A 106 -16.69 -0.54 5.16
C ARG A 106 -17.17 0.81 4.63
N ALA A 107 -16.66 1.28 3.50
CA ALA A 107 -17.05 2.57 2.95
C ALA A 107 -18.52 2.55 2.48
N PRO A 108 -19.21 3.70 2.49
CA PRO A 108 -20.57 3.80 1.95
C PRO A 108 -20.66 3.32 0.50
N THR A 109 -21.80 2.73 0.11
CA THR A 109 -22.06 2.19 -1.24
C THR A 109 -21.59 3.12 -2.37
N PRO A 110 -21.91 4.43 -2.38
CA PRO A 110 -21.45 5.32 -3.45
C PRO A 110 -19.92 5.45 -3.53
N LYS A 111 -19.21 5.35 -2.40
CA LYS A 111 -17.76 5.43 -2.34
C LYS A 111 -17.11 4.14 -2.83
N LEU A 112 -17.66 2.97 -2.49
CA LEU A 112 -17.19 1.69 -3.02
C LEU A 112 -17.39 1.60 -4.54
N VAL A 113 -18.55 2.01 -5.04
CA VAL A 113 -18.81 2.02 -6.49
C VAL A 113 -17.84 2.96 -7.22
N ALA A 114 -17.67 4.20 -6.72
CA ALA A 114 -16.71 5.14 -7.28
C ALA A 114 -15.25 4.63 -7.22
N PHE A 115 -14.89 3.88 -6.17
CA PHE A 115 -13.59 3.21 -6.09
C PHE A 115 -13.41 2.17 -7.19
N GLY A 116 -14.42 1.33 -7.41
CA GLY A 116 -14.42 0.35 -8.50
C GLY A 116 -14.33 1.01 -9.88
N GLU A 117 -15.04 2.13 -10.10
CA GLU A 117 -14.97 2.91 -11.35
C GLU A 117 -13.56 3.50 -11.58
N ALA A 118 -12.95 4.06 -10.53
CA ALA A 118 -11.58 4.57 -10.59
C ALA A 118 -10.58 3.45 -10.90
N GLN A 119 -10.74 2.29 -10.26
CA GLN A 119 -9.93 1.11 -10.52
C GLN A 119 -10.08 0.63 -11.97
N LEU A 120 -11.31 0.58 -12.49
CA LEU A 120 -11.57 0.21 -13.88
C LEU A 120 -10.90 1.19 -14.86
N SER A 121 -10.99 2.49 -14.60
CA SER A 121 -10.37 3.54 -15.41
C SER A 121 -8.84 3.39 -15.43
N LEU A 122 -8.23 3.15 -14.26
CA LEU A 122 -6.81 2.85 -14.14
C LEU A 122 -6.44 1.62 -14.98
N MET A 123 -7.16 0.51 -14.82
CA MET A 123 -6.86 -0.74 -15.52
C MET A 123 -6.92 -0.59 -17.03
N LYS A 124 -7.92 0.12 -17.56
CA LYS A 124 -8.02 0.46 -19.00
C LYS A 124 -6.84 1.29 -19.49
N THR A 125 -6.36 2.22 -18.66
CA THR A 125 -5.16 3.03 -18.96
C THR A 125 -3.88 2.20 -18.96
N LEU A 126 -3.78 1.25 -18.02
CA LEU A 126 -2.59 0.41 -17.86
C LEU A 126 -2.49 -0.72 -18.88
N LEU A 127 -3.60 -1.20 -19.44
CA LEU A 127 -3.62 -2.31 -20.42
C LEU A 127 -2.54 -2.18 -21.52
N PRO A 128 -2.40 -1.05 -22.24
CA PRO A 128 -1.39 -0.91 -23.29
C PRO A 128 0.02 -0.57 -22.77
N ILE A 129 0.21 -0.25 -21.49
CA ILE A 129 1.46 0.31 -20.94
C ILE A 129 2.17 -0.67 -20.01
N ALA A 130 1.41 -1.22 -19.05
CA ALA A 130 1.90 -2.06 -17.98
C ALA A 130 0.82 -3.11 -17.62
N PRO A 131 0.54 -4.08 -18.51
CA PRO A 131 -0.53 -5.06 -18.34
C PRO A 131 -0.36 -5.90 -17.07
N ARG A 132 0.89 -6.12 -16.63
CA ARG A 132 1.16 -6.79 -15.35
C ARG A 132 0.61 -6.01 -14.15
N VAL A 133 0.89 -4.72 -14.08
CA VAL A 133 0.38 -3.83 -13.02
C VAL A 133 -1.15 -3.81 -13.07
N CYS A 134 -1.74 -3.75 -14.27
CA CYS A 134 -3.19 -3.76 -14.46
C CYS A 134 -3.88 -4.97 -13.81
N TYR A 135 -3.49 -6.20 -14.17
CA TYR A 135 -4.21 -7.37 -13.68
C TYR A 135 -4.00 -7.55 -12.17
N GLU A 136 -2.82 -7.21 -11.62
CA GLU A 136 -2.53 -7.38 -10.19
C GLU A 136 -3.43 -6.52 -9.28
N TYR A 137 -4.02 -5.42 -9.79
CA TYR A 137 -5.06 -4.69 -9.06
C TYR A 137 -6.32 -5.52 -8.80
N ALA A 138 -6.75 -6.32 -9.77
CA ALA A 138 -7.92 -7.17 -9.62
C ALA A 138 -7.60 -8.49 -8.90
N GLU A 139 -6.43 -9.06 -9.16
CA GLU A 139 -6.07 -10.38 -8.62
C GLU A 139 -5.49 -10.31 -7.20
N LEU A 140 -4.76 -9.24 -6.87
CA LEU A 140 -3.97 -9.12 -5.63
C LEU A 140 -4.31 -7.87 -4.81
N GLY A 141 -5.24 -7.03 -5.27
CA GLY A 141 -5.57 -5.76 -4.63
C GLY A 141 -4.52 -4.65 -4.82
N GLY A 142 -3.55 -4.87 -5.72
CA GLY A 142 -2.51 -3.90 -6.06
C GLY A 142 -1.26 -4.56 -6.65
N PRO A 143 -0.33 -3.76 -7.22
CA PRO A 143 0.87 -4.29 -7.84
C PRO A 143 1.85 -4.85 -6.80
N THR A 144 2.43 -5.99 -7.13
CA THR A 144 3.60 -6.56 -6.46
C THR A 144 4.82 -5.63 -6.60
N PRO A 145 5.80 -5.70 -5.68
CA PRO A 145 7.04 -4.94 -5.80
C PRO A 145 7.73 -5.14 -7.15
N GLU A 146 7.75 -6.36 -7.67
CA GLU A 146 8.37 -6.69 -8.95
C GLU A 146 7.63 -6.04 -10.12
N ALA A 147 6.28 -6.06 -10.12
CA ALA A 147 5.49 -5.40 -11.15
C ALA A 147 5.65 -3.87 -11.11
N ALA A 148 5.67 -3.29 -9.91
CA ALA A 148 5.87 -1.86 -9.72
C ALA A 148 7.27 -1.39 -10.16
N GLN A 149 8.32 -2.16 -9.84
CA GLN A 149 9.70 -1.85 -10.23
C GLN A 149 9.94 -1.99 -11.74
N GLY A 150 9.29 -2.97 -12.38
CA GLY A 150 9.41 -3.20 -13.83
C GLY A 150 8.56 -2.25 -14.70
N ALA A 151 7.68 -1.46 -14.10
CA ALA A 151 6.76 -0.61 -14.86
C ALA A 151 7.40 0.72 -15.29
N PRO A 152 7.03 1.26 -16.48
CA PRO A 152 7.47 2.59 -16.90
C PRO A 152 7.01 3.67 -15.92
N ARG A 153 7.89 4.59 -15.52
CA ARG A 153 7.56 5.71 -14.61
C ARG A 153 6.43 6.62 -15.11
N THR A 154 6.09 6.56 -16.41
CA THR A 154 4.95 7.25 -16.99
C THR A 154 3.61 6.80 -16.40
N ILE A 155 3.55 5.66 -15.71
CA ILE A 155 2.31 5.22 -15.05
C ILE A 155 2.11 5.80 -13.65
N ASP A 156 3.15 6.40 -13.05
CA ASP A 156 3.12 6.90 -11.67
C ASP A 156 1.93 7.84 -11.42
N PRO A 157 1.61 8.83 -12.30
CA PRO A 157 0.48 9.72 -12.05
C PRO A 157 -0.86 8.98 -11.91
N TYR A 158 -1.07 7.91 -12.70
CA TYR A 158 -2.31 7.13 -12.64
C TYR A 158 -2.39 6.28 -11.37
N LEU A 159 -1.26 5.66 -10.97
CA LEU A 159 -1.19 4.91 -9.71
C LEU A 159 -1.44 5.81 -8.51
N ASN A 160 -0.89 7.04 -8.52
CA ASN A 160 -1.08 7.98 -7.43
C ASN A 160 -2.52 8.51 -7.34
N ALA A 161 -3.16 8.79 -8.49
CA ALA A 161 -4.57 9.13 -8.51
C ALA A 161 -5.44 8.00 -7.92
N GLN A 162 -5.17 6.74 -8.29
CA GLN A 162 -5.89 5.60 -7.71
C GLN A 162 -5.63 5.43 -6.21
N ASN A 163 -4.38 5.62 -5.76
CA ASN A 163 -4.04 5.55 -4.34
C ASN A 163 -4.75 6.64 -3.53
N ALA A 164 -4.90 7.85 -4.07
CA ALA A 164 -5.67 8.91 -3.44
C ALA A 164 -7.16 8.54 -3.31
N VAL A 165 -7.77 7.97 -4.36
CA VAL A 165 -9.15 7.46 -4.28
C VAL A 165 -9.28 6.34 -3.25
N GLN A 166 -8.34 5.38 -3.23
CA GLN A 166 -8.33 4.30 -2.25
C GLN A 166 -8.27 4.84 -0.82
N PHE A 167 -7.43 5.87 -0.60
CA PHE A 167 -7.29 6.53 0.70
C PHE A 167 -8.59 7.24 1.12
N ASP A 168 -9.19 8.03 0.23
CA ASP A 168 -10.46 8.72 0.50
C ASP A 168 -11.59 7.75 0.85
N VAL A 169 -11.65 6.61 0.16
CA VAL A 169 -12.65 5.56 0.40
C VAL A 169 -12.40 4.88 1.75
N ALA A 170 -11.14 4.58 2.08
CA ALA A 170 -10.80 4.03 3.37
C ALA A 170 -11.11 5.00 4.53
N ILE A 171 -10.84 6.30 4.38
CA ILE A 171 -11.27 7.32 5.35
C ILE A 171 -12.78 7.31 5.49
N ALA A 172 -13.53 7.29 4.38
CA ALA A 172 -14.99 7.24 4.42
C ALA A 172 -15.51 6.00 5.18
N GLY A 173 -14.87 4.84 5.01
CA GLY A 173 -15.22 3.63 5.76
C GLY A 173 -14.75 3.63 7.22
N GLU A 174 -13.74 4.42 7.57
CA GLU A 174 -13.35 4.69 8.96
C GLU A 174 -14.35 5.61 9.66
N THR A 175 -14.71 6.73 9.02
CA THR A 175 -15.53 7.79 9.62
C THR A 175 -17.03 7.56 9.49
N SER A 176 -17.47 6.79 8.50
CA SER A 176 -18.88 6.55 8.19
C SER A 176 -19.08 5.09 7.75
N PRO A 177 -18.78 4.12 8.64
CA PRO A 177 -18.82 2.72 8.29
C PRO A 177 -20.23 2.27 7.92
N THR A 178 -20.37 1.59 6.79
CA THR A 178 -21.59 0.92 6.35
C THR A 178 -21.40 -0.59 6.45
N PRO A 179 -22.29 -1.34 7.13
CA PRO A 179 -22.26 -2.79 7.09
C PRO A 179 -22.72 -3.25 5.71
N HIS A 180 -21.87 -4.03 5.04
CA HIS A 180 -22.22 -4.73 3.80
C HIS A 180 -22.40 -6.20 4.13
N ASP A 181 -23.48 -6.81 3.64
CA ASP A 181 -23.59 -8.26 3.68
C ASP A 181 -22.49 -8.87 2.81
N SER A 182 -22.02 -10.07 3.17
CA SER A 182 -21.12 -10.83 2.29
C SER A 182 -21.80 -11.12 0.95
N PRO A 183 -21.06 -11.08 -0.18
CA PRO A 183 -21.58 -11.54 -1.45
C PRO A 183 -22.17 -12.95 -1.35
N ASN A 184 -23.37 -13.13 -1.90
CA ASN A 184 -24.03 -14.43 -1.93
C ASN A 184 -23.96 -15.07 -3.33
N GLY A 185 -24.48 -16.30 -3.48
CA GLY A 185 -24.45 -17.02 -4.76
C GLY A 185 -25.21 -16.31 -5.90
N GLU A 186 -26.24 -15.52 -5.60
CA GLU A 186 -26.95 -14.72 -6.60
C GLU A 186 -26.06 -13.57 -7.10
N ASP A 187 -25.35 -12.89 -6.19
CA ASP A 187 -24.44 -11.80 -6.55
C ASP A 187 -23.34 -12.31 -7.49
N PHE A 188 -22.72 -13.45 -7.19
CA PHE A 188 -21.72 -14.05 -8.07
C PHE A 188 -22.30 -14.56 -9.39
N SER A 189 -23.46 -15.22 -9.38
CA SER A 189 -24.05 -15.78 -10.60
C SER A 189 -24.49 -14.70 -11.59
N THR A 190 -25.02 -13.57 -11.09
CA THR A 190 -25.40 -12.42 -11.93
C THR A 190 -24.18 -11.69 -12.49
N ALA A 191 -23.14 -11.47 -11.68
CA ALA A 191 -21.86 -10.92 -12.16
C ALA A 191 -21.19 -11.85 -13.19
N PHE A 192 -21.23 -13.17 -12.97
CA PHE A 192 -20.70 -14.16 -13.90
C PHE A 192 -21.48 -14.22 -15.22
N ALA A 193 -22.81 -14.13 -15.17
CA ALA A 193 -23.64 -14.08 -16.36
C ALA A 193 -23.30 -12.85 -17.21
N GLU A 194 -23.11 -11.70 -16.59
CA GLU A 194 -22.67 -10.48 -17.27
C GLU A 194 -21.25 -10.61 -17.85
N PHE A 195 -20.32 -11.19 -17.08
CA PHE A 195 -18.96 -11.48 -17.55
C PHE A 195 -18.96 -12.35 -18.80
N SER A 196 -19.78 -13.42 -18.80
CA SER A 196 -19.97 -14.30 -19.95
C SER A 196 -20.59 -13.56 -21.14
N ARG A 197 -21.61 -12.72 -20.89
CA ARG A 197 -22.26 -11.89 -21.93
C ARG A 197 -21.26 -10.93 -22.59
N ARG A 198 -20.31 -10.40 -21.82
CA ARG A 198 -19.20 -9.54 -22.28
C ARG A 198 -18.05 -10.32 -22.92
N LYS A 199 -18.19 -11.65 -23.10
CA LYS A 199 -17.14 -12.54 -23.62
C LYS A 199 -15.87 -12.54 -22.76
N GLY A 200 -16.04 -12.42 -21.44
CA GLY A 200 -14.94 -12.58 -20.49
C GLY A 200 -14.33 -13.98 -20.54
N ASP A 201 -13.06 -14.09 -20.17
CA ASP A 201 -12.33 -15.36 -20.10
C ASP A 201 -12.75 -16.16 -18.85
N ALA A 202 -13.64 -17.14 -19.04
CA ALA A 202 -14.13 -18.01 -17.97
C ALA A 202 -13.03 -18.90 -17.37
N ASP A 203 -12.00 -19.26 -18.16
CA ASP A 203 -10.88 -20.05 -17.66
C ASP A 203 -9.98 -19.22 -16.75
N TRP A 204 -9.80 -17.93 -17.06
CA TRP A 204 -9.13 -16.99 -16.15
C TRP A 204 -9.87 -16.86 -14.83
N LEU A 205 -11.19 -16.65 -14.86
CA LEU A 205 -11.97 -16.50 -13.62
C LEU A 205 -11.94 -17.78 -12.78
N LYS A 206 -12.05 -18.95 -13.43
CA LYS A 206 -11.88 -20.25 -12.78
C LYS A 206 -10.50 -20.40 -12.17
N ALA A 207 -9.44 -20.06 -12.91
CA ALA A 207 -8.06 -20.12 -12.44
C ALA A 207 -7.84 -19.24 -11.19
N MET A 208 -8.38 -18.02 -11.17
CA MET A 208 -8.35 -17.16 -9.99
C MET A 208 -9.05 -17.79 -8.78
N SER A 209 -10.23 -18.37 -8.98
CA SER A 209 -11.02 -18.94 -7.88
C SER A 209 -10.36 -20.14 -7.18
N ILE A 210 -9.47 -20.86 -7.88
CA ILE A 210 -8.78 -22.04 -7.34
C ILE A 210 -7.26 -21.83 -7.14
N GLY A 211 -6.75 -20.62 -7.39
CA GLY A 211 -5.32 -20.32 -7.32
C GLY A 211 -4.46 -21.10 -8.32
N ALA A 212 -5.00 -21.41 -9.51
CA ALA A 212 -4.29 -22.19 -10.51
C ALA A 212 -3.07 -21.45 -11.10
N PRO A 213 -2.06 -22.19 -11.61
CA PRO A 213 -0.91 -21.61 -12.29
C PRO A 213 -1.30 -20.76 -13.50
N ARG A 214 -0.47 -19.75 -13.79
CA ARG A 214 -0.66 -18.80 -14.89
C ARG A 214 -0.53 -19.50 -16.24
N THR A 215 -1.55 -19.43 -17.08
CA THR A 215 -1.51 -19.92 -18.48
C THR A 215 -1.68 -18.80 -19.51
N GLN A 216 -2.34 -17.70 -19.14
CA GLN A 216 -2.51 -16.52 -19.98
C GLN A 216 -1.34 -15.54 -19.90
N THR A 217 -1.15 -14.76 -20.97
CA THR A 217 -0.25 -13.59 -21.00
C THR A 217 -0.78 -12.46 -20.10
N ASP A 218 0.10 -11.56 -19.66
CA ASP A 218 -0.27 -10.41 -18.82
C ASP A 218 -1.39 -9.55 -19.45
N SER A 219 -1.34 -9.33 -20.77
CA SER A 219 -2.37 -8.55 -21.49
C SER A 219 -3.73 -9.25 -21.50
N GLN A 220 -3.75 -10.57 -21.68
CA GLN A 220 -4.99 -11.36 -21.62
C GLN A 220 -5.61 -11.31 -20.22
N ARG A 221 -4.78 -11.40 -19.17
CA ARG A 221 -5.22 -11.30 -17.77
C ARG A 221 -5.77 -9.92 -17.45
N CYS A 222 -5.08 -8.87 -17.88
CA CYS A 222 -5.56 -7.50 -17.71
C CYS A 222 -6.91 -7.29 -18.43
N ALA A 223 -7.05 -7.78 -19.67
CA ALA A 223 -8.31 -7.70 -20.39
C ALA A 223 -9.45 -8.46 -19.67
N ALA A 224 -9.19 -9.68 -19.19
CA ALA A 224 -10.17 -10.45 -18.42
C ALA A 224 -10.55 -9.75 -17.10
N ALA A 225 -9.56 -9.21 -16.39
CA ALA A 225 -9.77 -8.45 -15.17
C ALA A 225 -10.60 -7.17 -15.38
N ILE A 226 -10.37 -6.44 -16.48
CA ILE A 226 -11.20 -5.29 -16.88
C ILE A 226 -12.66 -5.72 -17.06
N VAL A 227 -12.91 -6.80 -17.82
CA VAL A 227 -14.27 -7.30 -18.06
C VAL A 227 -14.93 -7.74 -16.75
N TRP A 228 -14.17 -8.33 -15.82
CA TRP A 228 -14.68 -8.73 -14.52
C TRP A 228 -15.15 -7.52 -13.67
N ILE A 229 -14.33 -6.49 -13.57
CA ILE A 229 -14.72 -5.26 -12.85
C ILE A 229 -15.90 -4.56 -13.55
N GLU A 230 -15.94 -4.52 -14.88
CA GLU A 230 -17.11 -4.01 -15.62
C GLU A 230 -18.39 -4.80 -15.28
N SER A 231 -18.30 -6.12 -15.17
CA SER A 231 -19.44 -6.96 -14.84
C SER A 231 -19.96 -6.71 -13.42
N ILE A 232 -19.06 -6.50 -12.46
CA ILE A 232 -19.41 -6.10 -11.09
C ILE A 232 -20.09 -4.72 -11.10
N LEU A 233 -19.51 -3.74 -11.78
CA LEU A 233 -20.02 -2.36 -11.80
C LEU A 233 -21.33 -2.20 -12.58
N SER A 234 -21.69 -3.16 -13.44
CA SER A 234 -22.99 -3.17 -14.11
C SER A 234 -24.16 -3.63 -13.24
N GLN A 235 -23.87 -4.21 -12.06
CA GLN A 235 -24.89 -4.66 -11.13
C GLN A 235 -25.58 -3.46 -10.45
N PRO A 236 -26.76 -3.65 -9.82
CA PRO A 236 -27.34 -2.65 -8.94
C PRO A 236 -26.33 -2.20 -7.87
N PRO A 237 -26.29 -0.89 -7.48
CA PRO A 237 -25.22 -0.34 -6.64
C PRO A 237 -24.92 -1.12 -5.36
N GLU A 238 -25.95 -1.59 -4.64
CA GLU A 238 -25.75 -2.37 -3.41
C GLU A 238 -25.10 -3.73 -3.66
N ARG A 239 -25.43 -4.38 -4.79
CA ARG A 239 -24.78 -5.64 -5.18
C ARG A 239 -23.34 -5.42 -5.62
N ALA A 240 -23.09 -4.36 -6.40
CA ALA A 240 -21.75 -3.97 -6.79
C ALA A 240 -20.90 -3.67 -5.55
N ALA A 241 -21.43 -2.94 -4.57
CA ALA A 241 -20.74 -2.65 -3.32
C ALA A 241 -20.42 -3.92 -2.51
N ARG A 242 -21.35 -4.87 -2.36
CA ARG A 242 -21.05 -6.16 -1.72
C ARG A 242 -19.91 -6.89 -2.42
N LEU A 243 -19.98 -7.02 -3.76
CA LEU A 243 -18.95 -7.70 -4.56
C LEU A 243 -17.57 -7.01 -4.47
N LEU A 244 -17.54 -5.67 -4.42
CA LEU A 244 -16.30 -4.89 -4.25
C LEU A 244 -15.77 -4.94 -2.81
N ALA A 245 -16.64 -5.11 -1.82
CA ALA A 245 -16.28 -5.27 -0.41
C ALA A 245 -15.84 -6.71 -0.06
N GLY A 246 -16.12 -7.68 -0.93
CA GLY A 246 -15.81 -9.10 -0.78
C GLY A 246 -14.33 -9.47 -0.70
#